data_AF-A0A9P1IBC5-F1
#
_entry.id   AF-A0A9P1IBC5-F1
#
_cell.length_a   1.000
_cell.length_b   1.000
_cell.length_c   1.000
_cell.angle_alpha   90.00
_cell.angle_beta   90.00
_cell.angle_gamma   90.00
#
_symmetry.space_group_name_H-M   'P 1'
#
loop_
_entity.id
_entity.type
_entity.pdbx_description
1 polymer ?
#
loop_
_entity_poly.entity_id
_entity_poly.type
_entity_poly.pdbx_seq_one_letter_code
_entity_poly.pdbx_strand_id
1 'polypeptide(L)'
;MLSRRFLSLSKACRSLARVDKVNESLDAKRGRLLYQSKKRGILENDILLGDFAQENLSKMTPEQLVNYDKLINGEHMEWDLFYYLSDKKVAPEEVASCPVYQLLKKFVDSKRVPRNI
;
A
#
# COMPACT_ATOMS: atom_id res chain seq x y z
N MET A 1 31.89 -37.36 -20.49
CA MET A 1 31.78 -35.89 -20.52
C MET A 1 30.34 -35.50 -20.84
N LEU A 2 29.53 -35.17 -19.83
CA LEU A 2 28.24 -34.52 -20.02
C LEU A 2 28.09 -33.46 -18.94
N SER A 3 28.62 -32.28 -19.22
CA SER A 3 28.47 -31.09 -18.40
C SER A 3 27.00 -30.67 -18.46
N ARG A 4 26.22 -31.02 -17.43
CA ARG A 4 24.88 -30.48 -17.22
C ARG A 4 25.04 -28.98 -16.99
N ARG A 5 24.82 -28.19 -18.04
CA ARG A 5 24.60 -26.74 -17.92
C ARG A 5 23.37 -26.56 -17.04
N PHE A 6 23.59 -26.28 -15.77
CA PHE A 6 22.59 -25.61 -14.95
C PHE A 6 22.29 -24.29 -15.65
N LEU A 7 21.18 -24.25 -16.38
CA LEU A 7 20.54 -23.00 -16.74
C LEU A 7 20.15 -22.37 -15.40
N SER A 8 21.02 -21.48 -14.92
CA SER A 8 20.65 -20.45 -13.96
C SER A 8 19.37 -19.84 -14.53
N LEU A 9 18.24 -20.16 -13.89
CA LEU A 9 16.98 -19.48 -14.08
C LEU A 9 17.24 -18.03 -13.70
N SER A 10 17.70 -17.27 -14.69
CA SER A 10 17.82 -15.84 -14.59
C SER A 10 16.46 -15.34 -14.12
N LYS A 11 16.51 -14.41 -13.16
CA LYS A 11 15.40 -13.66 -12.57
C LYS A 11 14.54 -13.00 -13.66
N ALA A 12 13.77 -13.80 -14.38
CA ALA A 12 12.93 -13.42 -15.50
C ALA A 12 11.44 -13.65 -15.19
N CYS A 13 11.10 -13.95 -13.94
CA CYS A 13 9.86 -13.44 -13.36
C CYS A 13 10.16 -12.06 -12.77
N ARG A 14 10.53 -11.10 -13.64
CA ARG A 14 10.52 -9.70 -13.25
C ARG A 14 9.04 -9.36 -13.06
N SER A 15 8.66 -9.19 -11.80
CA SER A 15 7.42 -8.54 -11.37
C SER A 15 6.97 -7.52 -12.40
N LEU A 16 5.70 -7.61 -12.83
CA LEU A 16 4.98 -6.60 -13.61
C LEU A 16 5.52 -5.21 -13.27
N ALA A 17 6.38 -4.67 -14.13
CA ALA A 17 6.97 -3.36 -13.89
C ALA A 17 5.80 -2.40 -13.77
N ARG A 18 5.68 -1.80 -12.59
CA ARG A 18 4.63 -0.86 -12.24
C ARG A 18 4.64 0.26 -13.28
N VAL A 19 3.63 0.27 -14.16
CA VAL A 19 3.47 1.35 -15.13
C VAL A 19 2.95 2.55 -14.35
N ASP A 20 3.85 3.46 -13.98
CA ASP A 20 3.45 4.79 -13.55
C ASP A 20 2.70 5.43 -14.71
N LYS A 21 1.38 5.54 -14.59
CA LYS A 21 0.54 6.21 -15.59
C LYS A 21 0.74 7.72 -15.43
N VAL A 22 1.73 8.25 -16.14
CA VAL A 22 2.17 9.66 -16.05
C VAL A 22 1.09 10.67 -16.49
N ASN A 23 -0.01 10.24 -17.12
CA ASN A 23 -1.02 11.16 -17.70
C ASN A 23 -2.49 10.71 -17.52
N GLU A 24 -2.84 10.14 -16.36
CA GLU A 24 -4.25 9.78 -16.06
C GLU A 24 -5.02 10.95 -15.41
N SER A 25 -6.34 11.00 -15.64
CA SER A 25 -7.20 11.98 -14.96
C SER A 25 -7.26 11.70 -13.44
N LEU A 26 -7.52 12.73 -12.63
CA LEU A 26 -7.63 12.57 -11.17
C LEU A 26 -8.69 11.53 -10.77
N ASP A 27 -9.78 11.47 -11.52
CA ASP A 27 -10.86 10.52 -11.28
C ASP A 27 -10.43 9.08 -11.60
N ALA A 28 -9.75 8.88 -12.73
CA ALA A 28 -9.18 7.59 -13.10
C ALA A 28 -8.15 7.12 -12.06
N LYS A 29 -7.31 8.04 -11.55
CA LYS A 29 -6.33 7.74 -10.50
C LYS A 29 -7.02 7.30 -9.21
N ARG A 30 -8.07 7.99 -8.77
CA ARG A 30 -8.86 7.60 -7.59
C ARG A 30 -9.48 6.21 -7.76
N GLY A 31 -10.09 5.95 -8.92
CA GLY A 31 -10.66 4.63 -9.22
C GLY A 31 -9.62 3.52 -9.20
N ARG A 32 -8.45 3.76 -9.80
CA ARG A 32 -7.31 2.83 -9.78
C ARG A 32 -6.82 2.56 -8.36
N LEU A 33 -6.59 3.61 -7.57
CA LEU A 33 -6.12 3.48 -6.19
C LEU A 33 -7.14 2.75 -5.32
N LEU A 34 -8.43 3.05 -5.46
CA LEU A 34 -9.50 2.34 -4.76
C LEU A 34 -9.49 0.84 -5.08
N TYR A 35 -9.36 0.49 -6.35
CA TYR A 35 -9.29 -0.90 -6.77
C TYR A 35 -8.06 -1.62 -6.18
N GLN A 36 -6.89 -0.96 -6.22
CA GLN A 36 -5.66 -1.52 -5.66
C GLN A 36 -5.74 -1.70 -4.14
N SER A 37 -6.37 -0.76 -3.44
CA SER A 37 -6.62 -0.89 -2.00
C SER A 37 -7.53 -2.05 -1.66
N LYS A 38 -8.48 -2.39 -2.56
CA LYS A 38 -9.42 -3.51 -2.41
C LYS A 38 -8.92 -4.87 -2.91
N LYS A 39 -7.70 -4.93 -3.46
CA LYS A 39 -7.12 -6.13 -4.09
C LYS A 39 -5.74 -6.38 -3.54
N ARG A 40 -5.69 -6.63 -2.23
CA ARG A 40 -4.48 -6.94 -1.48
C ARG A 40 -4.28 -8.43 -1.28
N GLY A 41 -3.04 -8.82 -0.98
CA GLY A 41 -2.67 -10.21 -0.73
C GLY A 41 -3.23 -10.76 0.59
N ILE A 42 -3.57 -9.89 1.55
CA ILE A 42 -4.14 -10.24 2.85
C ILE A 42 -5.45 -9.50 3.11
N LEU A 43 -6.40 -10.18 3.76
CA LEU A 43 -7.75 -9.66 4.03
C LEU A 43 -7.73 -8.46 4.98
N GLU A 44 -6.81 -8.46 5.94
CA GLU A 44 -6.67 -7.40 6.93
C GLU A 44 -6.36 -6.05 6.28
N ASN A 45 -5.46 -6.04 5.29
CA ASN A 45 -5.14 -4.83 4.55
C ASN A 45 -6.24 -4.43 3.57
N ASP A 46 -6.92 -5.40 2.96
CA ASP A 46 -8.07 -5.13 2.09
C ASP A 46 -9.15 -4.35 2.84
N ILE A 47 -9.52 -4.82 4.04
CA ILE A 47 -10.52 -4.14 4.88
C ILE A 47 -10.01 -2.76 5.31
N LEU A 48 -8.81 -2.68 5.90
CA LEU A 48 -8.28 -1.43 6.45
C LEU A 48 -8.08 -0.35 5.37
N LEU A 49 -7.45 -0.71 4.25
CA LEU A 49 -7.15 0.23 3.17
C LEU A 49 -8.36 0.47 2.29
N GLY A 50 -9.22 -0.52 2.09
CA GLY A 50 -10.45 -0.41 1.31
C GLY A 50 -11.42 0.60 1.91
N ASP A 51 -11.68 0.51 3.23
CA ASP A 51 -12.54 1.44 3.95
C ASP A 51 -11.94 2.85 3.97
N PHE A 52 -10.64 2.96 4.28
CA PHE A 52 -9.94 4.24 4.25
C PHE A 52 -10.00 4.90 2.87
N ALA A 53 -9.73 4.13 1.80
CA ALA A 53 -9.74 4.62 0.43
C ALA A 53 -11.14 5.13 0.03
N GLN A 54 -12.19 4.40 0.40
CA GLN A 54 -13.56 4.75 0.07
C GLN A 54 -14.01 6.07 0.71
N GLU A 55 -13.58 6.35 1.95
CA GLU A 55 -13.95 7.57 2.68
C GLU A 55 -13.05 8.79 2.37
N ASN A 56 -11.79 8.56 2.01
CA ASN A 56 -10.77 9.62 1.94
C ASN A 56 -10.29 9.97 0.52
N LEU A 57 -10.29 9.05 -0.45
CA LEU A 57 -9.74 9.34 -1.80
C LEU A 57 -10.47 10.49 -2.52
N SER A 58 -11.76 10.67 -2.27
CA SER A 58 -12.55 11.77 -2.83
C SER A 58 -12.13 13.15 -2.29
N LYS A 59 -11.64 13.20 -1.05
CA LYS A 59 -11.23 14.42 -0.33
C LYS A 59 -9.75 14.77 -0.52
N MET A 60 -8.95 13.82 -1.01
CA MET A 60 -7.51 13.98 -1.15
C MET A 60 -7.12 14.88 -2.33
N THR A 61 -6.05 15.65 -2.12
CA THR A 61 -5.37 16.45 -3.14
C THR A 61 -4.55 15.53 -4.08
N PRO A 62 -4.22 15.98 -5.30
CA PRO A 62 -3.39 15.20 -6.23
C PRO A 62 -2.04 14.75 -5.63
N GLU A 63 -1.41 15.60 -4.82
CA GLU A 63 -0.16 15.27 -4.13
C GLU A 63 -0.35 14.16 -3.08
N GLN A 64 -1.45 14.21 -2.33
CA GLN A 64 -1.81 13.14 -1.39
C GLN A 64 -2.10 11.83 -2.12
N LEU A 65 -2.73 11.86 -3.30
CA LEU A 65 -2.93 10.66 -4.11
C LEU A 65 -1.60 10.06 -4.59
N VAL A 66 -0.60 10.89 -4.93
CA VAL A 66 0.75 10.41 -5.27
C VAL A 66 1.41 9.77 -4.05
N ASN A 67 1.34 10.41 -2.88
CA ASN A 67 1.90 9.87 -1.65
C ASN A 67 1.20 8.57 -1.22
N TYR A 68 -0.11 8.48 -1.40
CA TYR A 68 -0.87 7.25 -1.17
C TYR A 68 -0.40 6.14 -2.11
N ASP A 69 -0.32 6.41 -3.42
CA ASP A 69 0.17 5.45 -4.42
C ASP A 69 1.56 4.92 -4.05
N LYS A 70 2.46 5.81 -3.61
CA LYS A 70 3.80 5.42 -3.13
C LYS A 70 3.72 4.56 -1.86
N LEU A 71 2.87 4.91 -0.90
CA LEU A 71 2.69 4.16 0.34
C LEU A 71 2.17 2.75 0.10
N ILE A 72 1.15 2.60 -0.77
CA ILE A 72 0.45 1.33 -0.96
C ILE A 72 1.16 0.36 -1.91
N ASN A 73 1.89 0.88 -2.89
CA ASN A 73 2.54 0.08 -3.93
C ASN A 73 4.08 0.21 -3.87
N GLY A 74 4.62 0.83 -2.82
CA GLY A 74 6.05 1.04 -2.63
C GLY A 74 6.80 -0.26 -2.32
N GLU A 75 8.04 -0.12 -1.85
CA GLU A 75 8.94 -1.26 -1.62
C GLU A 75 8.62 -2.07 -0.36
N HIS A 76 7.70 -1.59 0.49
CA HIS A 76 7.34 -2.26 1.73
C HIS A 76 6.40 -3.44 1.49
N MET A 77 6.62 -4.54 2.21
CA MET A 77 5.72 -5.69 2.17
C MET A 77 4.37 -5.35 2.79
N GLU A 78 3.30 -5.98 2.30
CA GLU A 78 1.94 -5.76 2.79
C GLU A 78 1.81 -6.06 4.31
N TRP A 79 2.50 -7.09 4.80
CA TRP A 79 2.55 -7.43 6.23
C TRP A 79 3.19 -6.33 7.09
N ASP A 80 4.23 -5.68 6.58
CA ASP A 80 4.88 -4.58 7.31
C ASP A 80 3.92 -3.41 7.49
N LEU A 81 3.18 -3.04 6.44
CA LEU A 81 2.17 -1.99 6.51
C LEU A 81 1.11 -2.30 7.56
N PHE A 82 0.61 -3.54 7.61
CA PHE A 82 -0.34 -3.97 8.63
C PHE A 82 0.23 -3.82 10.06
N TYR A 83 1.49 -4.23 10.27
CA TYR A 83 2.11 -4.16 11.58
C TYR A 83 2.38 -2.73 12.05
N TYR A 84 2.72 -1.83 11.14
CA TYR A 84 2.86 -0.40 11.42
C TYR A 84 1.52 0.20 11.87
N LEU A 85 0.44 -0.11 11.15
CA LEU A 85 -0.91 0.35 11.50
C LEU A 85 -1.43 -0.24 12.81
N SER A 86 -1.01 -1.46 13.14
CA SER A 86 -1.44 -2.17 14.36
C SER A 86 -0.57 -1.89 15.60
N ASP A 87 0.42 -1.00 15.51
CA ASP A 87 1.42 -0.73 16.56
C ASP A 87 2.24 -1.96 16.99
N LYS A 88 2.31 -2.99 16.14
CA LYS A 88 3.13 -4.18 16.43
C LYS A 88 4.60 -3.97 16.07
N LYS A 89 4.88 -3.03 15.18
CA LYS A 89 6.22 -2.67 14.70
C LYS A 89 6.30 -1.17 14.49
N VAL A 90 7.49 -0.60 14.73
CA VAL A 90 7.75 0.82 14.46
C VAL A 90 7.92 1.02 12.95
N ALA A 91 7.18 1.98 12.40
CA ALA A 91 7.29 2.35 11.00
C ALA A 91 8.66 3.03 10.74
N PRO A 92 9.34 2.72 9.62
CA PRO A 92 10.51 3.46 9.18
C PRO A 92 10.20 4.96 9.04
N GLU A 93 11.21 5.80 9.22
CA GLU A 93 11.08 7.26 9.19
C GLU A 93 10.45 7.76 7.88
N GLU A 94 10.79 7.13 6.75
CA GLU A 94 10.22 7.43 5.43
C GLU A 94 8.70 7.26 5.39
N VAL A 95 8.18 6.22 6.04
CA VAL A 95 6.74 5.93 6.11
C VAL A 95 6.08 6.83 7.14
N ALA A 96 6.69 7.01 8.31
CA ALA A 96 6.16 7.82 9.40
C ALA A 96 6.04 9.32 9.03
N SER A 97 6.98 9.82 8.23
CA SER A 97 7.00 11.19 7.70
C SER A 97 5.90 11.43 6.65
N CYS A 98 5.39 10.37 6.00
CA CYS A 98 4.36 10.50 4.99
C CYS A 98 3.04 11.03 5.60
N PRO A 99 2.49 12.15 5.08
CA PRO A 99 1.27 12.73 5.64
C PRO A 99 0.05 11.80 5.49
N VAL A 100 0.04 10.99 4.43
CA VAL A 100 -1.05 10.03 4.19
C VAL A 100 -1.00 8.86 5.15
N TYR A 101 0.20 8.42 5.55
CA TYR A 101 0.35 7.39 6.58
C TYR A 101 -0.21 7.88 7.92
N GLN A 102 0.04 9.14 8.30
CA GLN A 102 -0.51 9.72 9.53
C GLN A 102 -2.04 9.80 9.50
N LEU A 103 -2.64 10.15 8.35
CA LEU A 103 -4.09 10.14 8.17
C LEU A 103 -4.67 8.73 8.30
N LEU A 104 -4.02 7.76 7.66
CA LEU A 104 -4.41 6.35 7.74
C LEU A 104 -4.31 5.83 9.19
N LYS A 105 -3.23 6.16 9.90
CA LYS A 105 -3.04 5.77 11.29
C LYS A 105 -4.14 6.34 12.20
N LYS A 106 -4.46 7.64 12.05
CA LYS A 106 -5.57 8.28 12.76
C LYS A 106 -6.92 7.61 12.47
N PHE A 107 -7.16 7.21 11.21
CA PHE A 107 -8.37 6.49 10.83
C PHE A 107 -8.46 5.14 11.55
N VAL A 108 -7.38 4.36 11.54
CA VAL A 108 -7.33 3.07 12.24
C VAL A 108 -7.52 3.23 13.75
N ASP A 109 -6.86 4.21 14.36
CA ASP A 109 -6.98 4.49 15.79
C ASP A 109 -8.40 4.91 16.17
N SER A 110 -9.10 5.67 15.32
CA SER A 110 -10.49 6.07 15.55
C SER A 110 -11.48 4.90 15.51
N LYS A 111 -11.18 3.85 14.74
CA LYS A 111 -12.01 2.63 14.60
C LYS A 111 -11.63 1.57 15.64
N ARG A 112 -10.55 1.78 16.39
CA ARG A 112 -10.06 0.84 17.40
C ARG A 112 -11.03 0.81 18.57
N VAL A 113 -11.60 -0.36 18.84
CA VAL A 113 -12.44 -0.57 20.02
C VAL A 113 -11.56 -0.44 21.27
N PRO A 114 -11.94 0.38 22.27
CA PRO A 114 -11.19 0.47 23.51
C PRO A 114 -11.21 -0.90 24.19
N ARG A 115 -10.01 -1.41 24.51
CA ARG A 115 -9.91 -2.62 25.33
C ARG A 115 -10.22 -2.23 26.76
N ASN A 116 -11.42 -2.57 27.21
CA ASN A 116 -11.72 -2.63 28.64
C ASN A 116 -10.88 -3.78 29.21
N ILE A 117 -9.80 -3.44 29.92
CA ILE A 117 -9.00 -4.38 30.71
C ILE A 117 -9.59 -4.39 32.12
#